data_AF-A0A5C3P7X0-F1
#
_entry.id   AF-A0A5C3P7X0-F1
#
_cell.length_a   1.000
_cell.length_b   1.000
_cell.length_c   1.000
_cell.angle_alpha   90.00
_cell.angle_beta   90.00
_cell.angle_gamma   90.00
#
_symmetry.space_group_name_H-M   'P 1'
#
loop_
_entity.id
_entity.type
_entity.pdbx_description
1 polymer ?
#
loop_
_entity_poly.entity_id
_entity_poly.type
_entity_poly.pdbx_seq_one_letter_code
_entity_poly.pdbx_strand_id
1 'polypeptide(L)' 'GCIIIEIDESLPNLYQILGAHRGCDFLKQPQDDDAKHVSKVFYCTYKSDRLVQKNGWKRVDIKDGWFKSKG' A
#
# COMPACT_ATOMS: atom_id res chain seq x y z
N GLY A 1 -1.37 0.85 12.10
CA GLY A 1 -1.65 -0.54 11.69
C GLY A 1 -0.70 -0.95 10.57
N CYS A 2 -0.73 -2.21 10.15
CA CYS A 2 0.04 -2.69 9.00
C CYS A 2 -0.94 -3.31 7.98
N ILE A 3 -0.62 -3.21 6.70
CA ILE A 3 -1.36 -3.82 5.60
C ILE A 3 -0.38 -4.54 4.68
N ILE A 4 -0.86 -5.57 4.00
CA ILE A 4 -0.15 -6.24 2.91
C ILE A 4 -0.90 -5.92 1.63
N ILE A 5 -0.17 -5.51 0.59
CA ILE A 5 -0.72 -5.18 -0.71
C ILE A 5 -0.06 -6.10 -1.74
N GLU A 6 -0.86 -6.75 -2.57
CA GLU A 6 -0.39 -7.48 -3.74
C GLU A 6 -0.33 -6.51 -4.92
N ILE A 7 0.79 -6.50 -5.63
CA ILE A 7 1.04 -5.61 -6.75
C ILE A 7 1.42 -6.46 -7.95
N ASP A 8 0.86 -6.13 -9.11
CA ASP A 8 1.18 -6.78 -10.37
C ASP A 8 2.68 -6.60 -10.70
N GLU A 9 3.38 -7.70 -10.97
CA GLU A 9 4.81 -7.71 -11.27
C GLU A 9 5.14 -6.99 -12.59
N SER A 10 4.16 -6.80 -13.47
CA SER A 10 4.31 -6.00 -14.69
C SER A 10 4.41 -4.49 -14.43
N LEU A 11 4.15 -4.03 -13.20
CA LEU A 11 4.29 -2.63 -12.84
C LEU A 11 5.77 -2.21 -12.93
N PRO A 12 6.14 -1.26 -13.81
CA PRO A 12 7.51 -0.82 -13.93
C PRO A 12 7.98 -0.09 -12.66
N ASN A 13 9.26 -0.26 -12.32
CA ASN A 13 9.91 0.44 -11.21
C ASN A 13 9.29 0.21 -9.83
N LEU A 14 8.74 -0.98 -9.55
CA LEU A 14 8.17 -1.34 -8.25
C LEU A 14 9.10 -1.01 -7.07
N TYR A 15 10.42 -1.10 -7.23
CA TYR A 15 11.36 -0.76 -6.16
C TYR A 15 11.27 0.68 -5.65
N GLN A 16 10.73 1.61 -6.43
CA GLN A 16 10.54 3.01 -6.02
C GLN A 16 9.52 3.18 -4.89
N ILE A 17 8.62 2.20 -4.69
CA ILE A 17 7.64 2.29 -3.60
C ILE A 17 8.23 1.88 -2.24
N LEU A 18 9.43 1.33 -2.19
CA LEU A 18 10.05 0.92 -0.93
C LEU A 18 10.58 2.12 -0.14
N GLY A 19 10.67 1.95 1.18
CA GLY A 19 11.22 2.99 2.07
C GLY A 19 10.15 3.87 2.70
N ALA A 20 10.57 5.07 3.13
CA ALA A 20 9.74 5.99 3.89
C ALA A 20 9.03 7.01 2.99
N HIS A 21 7.74 7.21 3.23
CA HIS A 21 6.88 8.13 2.51
C HIS A 21 6.18 9.06 3.51
N ARG A 22 6.43 10.37 3.42
CA ARG A 22 5.74 11.34 4.27
C ARG A 22 4.38 11.65 3.66
N GLY A 23 3.33 11.70 4.49
CA GLY A 23 1.97 11.95 4.01
C GLY A 23 1.86 13.23 3.19
N CYS A 24 2.63 14.25 3.55
CA CYS A 24 2.70 15.51 2.81
C CYS A 24 3.26 15.41 1.38
N ASP A 25 4.02 14.36 1.05
CA ASP A 25 4.62 14.22 -0.28
C ASP A 25 3.60 13.67 -1.31
N PHE A 26 2.53 12.97 -0.88
CA PHE A 26 1.63 12.26 -1.80
C PHE A 26 0.12 12.40 -1.52
N LEU A 27 -0.30 12.81 -0.32
CA LEU A 27 -1.71 13.07 -0.04
C LEU A 27 -2.14 14.42 -0.63
N LYS A 28 -3.35 14.48 -1.18
CA LYS A 28 -3.96 15.75 -1.62
C LYS A 28 -4.55 16.46 -0.40
N GLN A 29 -4.04 17.65 -0.08
CA GLN A 29 -4.50 18.47 1.06
C GLN A 29 -4.49 17.70 2.39
N PRO A 30 -3.32 17.19 2.84
CA PRO A 30 -3.22 16.46 4.09
C PRO A 30 -3.63 17.38 5.26
N GLN A 31 -4.40 16.84 6.20
CA GLN A 31 -4.65 17.49 7.49
C GLN A 31 -3.36 17.50 8.32
N ASP A 32 -3.28 18.33 9.36
CA ASP A 32 -2.05 18.55 10.14
C ASP A 32 -1.39 17.26 10.66
N ASP A 33 -2.19 16.29 11.10
CA ASP A 33 -1.70 15.01 11.61
C ASP A 33 -1.23 14.08 10.48
N ASP A 34 -1.96 14.06 9.36
CA ASP A 34 -1.60 13.28 8.16
C ASP A 34 -0.32 13.81 7.51
N ALA A 35 -0.13 15.13 7.52
CA ALA A 35 1.04 15.79 6.95
C ALA A 35 2.34 15.42 7.69
N LYS A 36 2.24 15.20 9.00
CA LYS A 36 3.37 14.78 9.85
C LYS A 36 3.57 13.26 9.83
N HIS A 37 2.58 12.50 9.37
CA HIS A 37 2.64 11.06 9.36
C HIS A 37 3.65 10.53 8.32
N VAL A 38 4.35 9.46 8.66
CA VAL A 38 5.29 8.78 7.77
C VAL A 38 4.95 7.30 7.72
N SER A 39 4.63 6.81 6.53
CA SER A 39 4.46 5.39 6.24
C SER A 39 5.76 4.79 5.75
N LYS A 40 5.98 3.49 6.02
CA LYS A 40 7.16 2.76 5.55
C LYS A 40 6.74 1.50 4.84
N VAL A 41 7.30 1.27 3.66
CA VAL A 41 6.99 0.11 2.81
C VAL A 41 8.20 -0.81 2.79
N PHE A 42 7.95 -2.10 3.02
CA PHE A 42 8.94 -3.17 3.06
C PHE A 42 8.47 -4.34 2.20
N TYR A 43 9.40 -5.21 1.83
CA TYR A 43 9.04 -6.49 1.23
C TYR A 43 8.25 -7.35 2.21
N CYS A 44 7.20 -7.96 1.68
CA CYS A 44 6.51 -9.05 2.37
C CYS A 44 7.40 -10.30 2.32
N THR A 45 7.53 -11.01 3.44
CA THR A 45 8.31 -12.25 3.51
C THR A 45 7.46 -13.51 3.30
N TYR A 46 6.13 -13.35 3.25
CA TYR A 46 5.22 -14.43 2.85
C TYR A 46 5.33 -14.67 1.34
N LYS A 47 5.41 -15.94 0.97
CA LYS A 47 5.64 -16.37 -0.43
C LYS A 47 4.35 -16.64 -1.21
N SER A 48 3.19 -16.56 -0.56
CA SER A 48 1.89 -16.77 -1.20
C SER A 48 0.76 -16.16 -0.39
N ASP A 49 -0.32 -15.84 -1.09
CA ASP A 49 -1.60 -15.39 -0.53
C ASP A 49 -2.15 -16.38 0.51
N ARG A 50 -2.00 -17.68 0.26
CA ARG A 50 -2.42 -18.75 1.16
C ARG A 50 -1.67 -18.69 2.50
N LEU A 51 -0.38 -18.39 2.50
CA LEU A 51 0.39 -18.24 3.73
C LEU A 51 -0.05 -16.99 4.50
N VAL A 52 -0.30 -15.88 3.80
CA VAL A 52 -0.83 -14.64 4.42
C VAL A 52 -2.14 -14.93 5.15
N GLN A 53 -3.11 -15.55 4.47
CA GLN A 53 -4.42 -15.88 5.05
C GLN A 53 -4.31 -16.89 6.20
N LYS A 54 -3.48 -17.93 6.07
CA LYS A 54 -3.25 -18.92 7.14
C LYS A 54 -2.69 -18.28 8.42
N ASN A 55 -1.93 -17.19 8.28
CA ASN A 55 -1.38 -16.44 9.41
C ASN A 55 -2.36 -15.37 9.97
N GLY A 56 -3.65 -15.44 9.61
CA GLY A 56 -4.71 -14.65 10.23
C GLY A 56 -4.98 -13.30 9.55
N TRP A 57 -4.36 -13.01 8.41
CA TRP A 57 -4.63 -11.79 7.67
C TRP A 57 -5.94 -11.91 6.88
N LYS A 58 -6.79 -10.88 6.99
CA LYS A 58 -8.03 -10.78 6.21
C LYS A 58 -7.72 -10.28 4.80
N ARG A 59 -8.09 -11.06 3.79
CA ARG A 59 -8.05 -10.64 2.39
C ARG A 59 -9.24 -9.73 2.07
N VAL A 60 -8.98 -8.66 1.33
CA VAL A 60 -9.99 -7.76 0.79
C VAL A 60 -9.61 -7.47 -0.66
N ASP A 61 -10.45 -7.87 -1.61
CA ASP A 61 -10.19 -7.58 -3.02
C ASP A 61 -10.44 -6.09 -3.31
N ILE A 62 -9.49 -5.48 -4.03
CA ILE A 62 -9.59 -4.09 -4.46
C ILE A 62 -10.70 -3.99 -5.52
N LYS A 63 -11.59 -3.00 -5.35
CA LYS A 63 -12.68 -2.73 -6.30
C LYS A 63 -12.32 -1.52 -7.14
N ASP A 64 -12.50 -1.61 -8.46
CA ASP A 64 -12.21 -0.52 -9.38
C ASP A 64 -12.90 0.79 -8.99
N GLY A 65 -14.14 0.71 -8.48
CA GLY A 65 -14.90 1.87 -8.02
C GLY A 65 -14.34 2.61 -6.80
N TRP A 66 -13.26 2.13 -6.17
CA TRP A 66 -12.57 2.84 -5.09
C TRP A 66 -11.62 3.92 -5.60
N PHE A 67 -11.20 3.84 -6.85
CA PHE A 67 -10.30 4.84 -7.44
C PHE A 67 -11.12 5.92 -8.12
N LYS A 68 -10.65 7.17 -7.99
CA LYS A 68 -11.19 8.27 -8.80
C LYS A 68 -10.84 7.99 -10.26
N SER A 69 -11.83 7.98 -11.14
CA SER A 69 -11.55 8.01 -12.59
C SER A 69 -10.67 9.22 -12.87
N LYS A 70 -9.64 9.06 -13.71
CA LYS A 70 -8.93 10.22 -14.26
C LYS A 70 -9.92 10.97 -15.15
N GLY A 71 -10.59 11.98 -14.58
CA GLY A 71 -11.19 13.08 -15.32
C GLY A 71 -10.13 14.08 -15.73
#